data_AF-A0A0G1FC34-F1
#
_entry.id   AF-A0A0G1FC34-F1
#
_cell.length_a   1.000
_cell.length_b   1.000
_cell.length_c   1.000
_cell.angle_alpha   90.00
_cell.angle_beta   90.00
_cell.angle_gamma   90.00
#
_symmetry.space_group_name_H-M   'P 1'
#
loop_
_entity.id
_entity.type
_entity.pdbx_description
1 polymer ?
#
loop_
_entity_poly.entity_id
_entity_poly.type
_entity_poly.pdbx_seq_one_letter_code
_entity_poly.pdbx_strand_id
1 'polypeptide(L)'
;MKQVHNKADVMAWLVKAQDDLRFAESVLNDTFYSHVCFICQQSAEKALKGLIYSLQEDFSLAEIRKLKTHNLGLLLKLAKQRGVSIPQDVNEACAILDRYYMSTRYPDVPDPIGLYTKEIAHEAFAKAKEIFGFVDNLLQP
;
A
#
# COMPACT_ATOMS: atom_id res chain seq x y z
N MET A 1 26.81 3.06 12.58
CA MET A 1 26.96 2.56 11.20
C MET A 1 25.68 1.83 10.80
N LYS A 2 25.30 1.98 9.54
CA LYS A 2 23.97 1.80 8.94
C LYS A 2 23.37 0.40 9.18
N GLN A 3 22.10 0.35 9.59
CA GLN A 3 21.33 -0.89 9.54
C GLN A 3 20.83 -1.05 8.10
N VAL A 4 21.54 -1.90 7.35
CA VAL A 4 21.18 -2.31 5.99
C VAL A 4 19.97 -3.24 6.13
N HIS A 5 18.83 -2.87 5.53
CA HIS A 5 17.71 -3.79 5.47
C HIS A 5 18.09 -4.94 4.53
N ASN A 6 18.28 -6.13 5.09
CA ASN A 6 18.65 -7.32 4.31
C ASN A 6 17.46 -7.75 3.43
N LYS A 7 17.68 -8.59 2.41
CA LYS A 7 16.62 -9.19 1.58
C LYS A 7 15.52 -9.86 2.43
N ALA A 8 15.87 -10.35 3.62
CA ALA A 8 14.93 -10.87 4.62
C ALA A 8 13.91 -9.83 5.09
N ASP A 9 14.32 -8.56 5.24
CA ASP A 9 13.44 -7.47 5.67
C ASP A 9 12.44 -7.12 4.55
N VAL A 10 12.88 -7.11 3.28
CA VAL A 10 12.01 -6.87 2.12
C VAL A 10 10.91 -7.93 2.03
N MET A 11 11.27 -9.20 2.17
CA MET A 11 10.29 -10.29 2.12
C MET A 11 9.32 -10.23 3.31
N ALA A 12 9.77 -9.79 4.48
CA ALA A 12 8.88 -9.60 5.62
C ALA A 12 7.79 -8.55 5.34
N TRP A 13 8.13 -7.46 4.62
CA TRP A 13 7.13 -6.47 4.17
C TRP A 13 6.10 -7.07 3.21
N LEU A 14 6.54 -7.85 2.23
CA LEU A 14 5.63 -8.50 1.28
C LEU A 14 4.72 -9.52 1.96
N VAL A 15 5.25 -10.34 2.86
CA VAL A 15 4.45 -11.28 3.64
C VAL A 15 3.37 -10.53 4.41
N LYS A 16 3.67 -9.37 5.01
CA LYS A 16 2.66 -8.58 5.72
C LYS A 16 1.64 -7.91 4.80
N ALA A 17 2.05 -7.46 3.62
CA ALA A 17 1.09 -6.98 2.63
C ALA A 17 0.16 -8.11 2.15
N GLN A 18 0.69 -9.32 1.97
CA GLN A 18 -0.09 -10.49 1.57
C GLN A 18 -1.05 -10.94 2.67
N ASP A 19 -0.60 -10.98 3.93
CA ASP A 19 -1.44 -11.29 5.10
C ASP A 19 -2.62 -10.31 5.19
N ASP A 20 -2.38 -9.01 5.01
CA ASP A 20 -3.43 -7.98 4.99
C ASP A 20 -4.44 -8.22 3.84
N LEU A 21 -3.97 -8.57 2.64
CA LEU A 21 -4.86 -8.87 1.50
C LEU A 21 -5.72 -10.10 1.77
N ARG A 22 -5.14 -11.16 2.31
CA ARG A 22 -5.88 -12.38 2.68
C ARG A 22 -6.92 -12.09 3.76
N PHE A 23 -6.58 -11.24 4.73
CA PHE A 23 -7.55 -10.80 5.71
C PHE A 23 -8.70 -10.03 5.05
N ALA A 24 -8.39 -9.03 4.22
CA ALA A 24 -9.40 -8.23 3.52
C ALA A 24 -10.33 -9.11 2.66
N GLU A 25 -9.79 -10.11 1.97
CA GLU A 25 -10.56 -11.10 1.20
C GLU A 25 -11.51 -11.91 2.09
N SER A 26 -11.04 -12.35 3.26
CA SER A 26 -11.83 -13.21 4.15
C SER A 26 -13.08 -12.53 4.73
N VAL A 27 -13.07 -11.21 4.86
CA VAL A 27 -14.18 -10.40 5.39
C VAL A 27 -14.85 -9.53 4.31
N LEU A 28 -14.50 -9.72 3.04
CA LEU A 28 -14.93 -8.87 1.91
C LEU A 28 -16.46 -8.89 1.69
N ASN A 29 -17.11 -9.99 2.06
CA ASN A 29 -18.56 -10.17 1.94
C ASN A 29 -19.33 -9.87 3.23
N ASP A 30 -18.63 -9.51 4.31
CA ASP A 30 -19.24 -9.06 5.56
C ASP A 30 -19.56 -7.56 5.51
N THR A 31 -20.14 -7.01 6.58
CA THR A 31 -20.54 -5.59 6.65
C THR A 31 -19.41 -4.64 7.05
N PHE A 32 -18.17 -5.11 7.17
CA PHE A 32 -17.01 -4.33 7.65
C PHE A 32 -16.32 -3.54 6.52
N TYR A 33 -17.08 -2.91 5.63
CA TYR A 33 -16.57 -2.31 4.39
C TYR A 33 -15.51 -1.23 4.62
N SER A 34 -15.66 -0.38 5.64
CA SER A 34 -14.65 0.62 6.01
C SER A 34 -13.34 -0.03 6.46
N HIS A 35 -13.40 -1.14 7.19
CA HIS A 35 -12.22 -1.86 7.65
C HIS A 35 -11.52 -2.56 6.48
N VAL A 36 -12.28 -3.12 5.54
CA VAL A 36 -11.74 -3.66 4.29
C VAL A 36 -10.96 -2.60 3.53
N CYS A 37 -11.56 -1.41 3.33
CA CYS A 37 -10.89 -0.31 2.62
C CYS A 37 -9.60 0.13 3.31
N PHE A 38 -9.62 0.24 4.64
CA PHE A 38 -8.44 0.56 5.44
C PHE A 38 -7.32 -0.48 5.25
N ILE A 39 -7.64 -1.76 5.37
CA ILE A 39 -6.66 -2.84 5.27
C ILE A 39 -6.12 -2.98 3.84
N CYS A 40 -6.95 -2.73 2.83
CA CYS A 40 -6.52 -2.66 1.43
C CYS A 40 -5.47 -1.55 1.22
N GLN A 41 -5.70 -0.36 1.80
CA GLN A 41 -4.71 0.72 1.75
C GLN A 41 -3.41 0.35 2.49
N GLN A 42 -3.52 -0.25 3.67
CA GLN A 42 -2.36 -0.69 4.46
C GLN A 42 -1.54 -1.78 3.74
N SER A 43 -2.20 -2.70 3.04
CA SER A 43 -1.54 -3.73 2.24
C SER A 43 -0.72 -3.09 1.11
N ALA A 44 -1.34 -2.17 0.34
CA ALA A 44 -0.66 -1.42 -0.71
C ALA A 44 0.55 -0.63 -0.16
N GLU A 45 0.40 0.01 1.00
CA GLU A 45 1.48 0.75 1.66
C GLU A 45 2.66 -0.17 1.99
N LYS A 46 2.39 -1.32 2.62
CA LYS A 46 3.42 -2.30 3.01
C LYS A 46 4.14 -2.86 1.79
N ALA A 47 3.40 -3.18 0.72
CA ALA A 47 3.98 -3.65 -0.54
C ALA A 47 4.93 -2.61 -1.14
N LEU A 48 4.47 -1.36 -1.30
CA LEU A 48 5.29 -0.27 -1.85
C LEU A 48 6.52 0.04 -0.98
N LYS A 49 6.39 -0.05 0.35
CA LYS A 49 7.56 0.06 1.25
C LYS A 49 8.54 -1.07 1.02
N GLY A 50 8.07 -2.31 0.89
CA GLY A 50 8.89 -3.46 0.51
C GLY A 50 9.66 -3.24 -0.79
N LEU A 51 8.99 -2.72 -1.84
CA LEU A 51 9.64 -2.33 -3.09
C LEU A 51 10.73 -1.27 -2.87
N ILE A 52 10.44 -0.20 -2.13
CA ILE A 52 11.45 0.84 -1.90
C ILE A 52 12.63 0.31 -1.07
N TYR A 53 12.39 -0.62 -0.15
CA TYR A 53 13.43 -1.33 0.60
C TYR A 53 14.25 -2.31 -0.25
N SER A 54 13.74 -2.79 -1.39
CA SER A 54 14.52 -3.67 -2.28
C SER A 54 15.48 -2.87 -3.17
N LEU A 55 15.16 -1.62 -3.46
CA LEU A 55 15.98 -0.71 -4.26
C LEU A 55 17.18 -0.14 -3.48
N GLN A 56 17.57 -0.76 -2.36
CA GLN A 56 18.60 -0.24 -1.46
C GLN A 56 20.01 -0.73 -1.78
N GLU A 57 20.91 0.24 -1.97
CA GLU A 57 22.27 0.21 -1.38
C GLU A 57 22.57 1.47 -0.54
N ASP A 58 21.98 2.64 -0.81
CA ASP A 58 22.21 3.86 0.00
C ASP A 58 20.98 4.78 0.10
N PHE A 59 20.22 4.68 1.18
CA PHE A 59 19.21 5.68 1.55
C PHE A 59 19.76 6.65 2.61
N SER A 60 19.52 7.95 2.41
CA SER A 60 19.76 8.97 3.42
C SER A 60 18.74 8.87 4.56
N LEU A 61 19.10 9.34 5.76
CA LEU A 61 18.17 9.44 6.90
C LEU A 61 16.90 10.24 6.57
N ALA A 62 17.00 11.22 5.67
CA ALA A 62 15.86 12.03 5.23
C ALA A 62 14.86 11.20 4.41
N GLU A 63 15.34 10.30 3.56
CA GLU A 63 14.46 9.42 2.77
C GLU A 63 13.85 8.30 3.62
N ILE A 64 14.59 7.76 4.60
CA ILE A 64 14.03 6.81 5.58
C ILE A 64 12.89 7.46 6.37
N ARG A 65 12.99 8.75 6.71
CA ARG A 65 11.87 9.49 7.33
C ARG A 65 10.67 9.62 6.40
N LYS A 66 10.88 9.79 5.09
CA LYS A 66 9.78 9.83 4.11
C LYS A 66 9.03 8.50 4.02
N LEU A 67 9.68 7.37 4.30
CA LEU A 67 9.03 6.05 4.38
C LEU A 67 8.09 5.89 5.58
N LYS A 68 8.14 6.80 6.57
CA LYS A 68 7.13 6.83 7.66
C LYS A 68 5.82 7.49 7.25
N THR A 69 5.68 7.88 5.97
CA THR A 69 4.41 8.33 5.42
C THR A 69 3.43 7.16 5.24
N HIS A 70 2.16 7.52 5.21
CA HIS A 70 1.05 6.63 4.84
C HIS A 70 0.40 7.02 3.51
N ASN A 71 0.97 8.00 2.80
CA ASN A 71 0.48 8.43 1.50
C ASN A 71 1.12 7.60 0.39
N LEU A 72 0.30 6.82 -0.33
CA LEU A 72 0.77 5.94 -1.40
C LEU A 72 1.36 6.73 -2.56
N GLY A 73 0.78 7.90 -2.90
CA GLY A 73 1.32 8.78 -3.95
C GLY A 73 2.76 9.24 -3.69
N LEU A 74 3.13 9.52 -2.44
CA LEU A 74 4.50 9.86 -2.05
C LEU A 74 5.43 8.65 -2.18
N LEU A 75 4.97 7.44 -1.84
CA LEU A 75 5.75 6.21 -2.02
C LEU A 75 6.00 5.93 -3.51
N LEU A 76 4.98 6.09 -4.37
CA LEU A 76 5.16 5.97 -5.83
C LEU A 76 6.14 7.00 -6.38
N LYS A 77 6.10 8.25 -5.89
CA LYS A 77 7.07 9.27 -6.29
C LYS A 77 8.51 8.88 -5.93
N LEU A 78 8.71 8.29 -4.74
CA LEU A 78 10.03 7.79 -4.34
C LEU A 78 10.48 6.62 -5.23
N ALA A 79 9.60 5.66 -5.52
CA ALA A 79 9.92 4.54 -6.42
C ALA A 79 10.30 5.03 -7.84
N LYS A 80 9.55 6.00 -8.39
CA LYS A 80 9.88 6.65 -9.68
C LYS A 80 11.24 7.32 -9.67
N GLN A 81 11.57 8.03 -8.60
CA GLN A 81 12.89 8.68 -8.44
C GLN A 81 14.05 7.68 -8.41
N ARG A 82 13.77 6.41 -8.12
CA ARG A 82 14.74 5.30 -8.13
C ARG A 82 14.68 4.45 -9.41
N GLY A 83 14.01 4.93 -10.46
CA GLY A 83 14.00 4.30 -11.77
C GLY A 83 12.90 3.26 -11.99
N VAL A 84 11.97 3.09 -11.04
CA VAL A 84 10.83 2.19 -11.24
C VAL A 84 9.82 2.83 -12.20
N SER A 85 9.51 2.13 -13.30
CA SER A 85 8.39 2.48 -14.17
C SER A 85 7.07 2.09 -13.50
N ILE A 86 6.18 3.06 -13.28
CA ILE A 86 4.89 2.83 -12.64
C ILE A 86 3.78 2.86 -13.71
N PRO A 87 3.07 1.74 -13.94
CA PRO A 87 1.90 1.71 -14.82
C PRO A 87 0.82 2.71 -14.38
N GLN A 88 0.05 3.21 -15.35
CA GLN A 88 -1.04 4.14 -15.06
C GLN A 88 -2.05 3.56 -14.07
N ASP A 89 -2.47 2.31 -14.28
CA ASP A 89 -3.44 1.62 -13.41
C ASP A 89 -2.97 1.54 -11.95
N VAL A 90 -1.68 1.31 -11.70
CA VAL A 90 -1.10 1.28 -10.35
C VAL A 90 -1.13 2.67 -9.70
N ASN A 91 -0.89 3.72 -10.49
CA ASN A 91 -0.95 5.10 -10.03
C ASN A 91 -2.40 5.49 -9.65
N GLU A 92 -3.36 5.12 -10.49
CA GLU A 92 -4.79 5.34 -10.26
C GLU A 92 -5.29 4.54 -9.04
N ALA A 93 -4.87 3.28 -8.90
CA ALA A 93 -5.16 2.42 -7.76
C ALA A 93 -4.70 3.07 -6.44
N CYS A 94 -3.48 3.60 -6.40
CA CYS A 94 -2.96 4.31 -5.22
C CYS A 94 -3.79 5.56 -4.90
N ALA A 95 -4.15 6.34 -5.92
CA ALA A 95 -4.96 7.54 -5.75
C ALA A 95 -6.41 7.25 -5.32
N ILE A 96 -6.93 6.07 -5.61
CA ILE A 96 -8.22 5.59 -5.08
C ILE A 96 -8.08 5.23 -3.61
N LEU A 97 -7.12 4.37 -3.27
CA LEU A 97 -6.92 3.88 -1.90
C LEU A 97 -6.56 4.99 -0.89
N ASP A 98 -5.77 5.99 -1.30
CA ASP A 98 -5.43 7.14 -0.44
C ASP A 98 -6.68 7.94 -0.01
N ARG A 99 -7.80 7.88 -0.75
CA ARG A 99 -9.07 8.55 -0.37
C ARG A 99 -9.71 7.90 0.85
N TYR A 100 -9.55 6.59 1.01
CA TYR A 100 -10.14 5.85 2.13
C TYR A 100 -9.35 6.06 3.42
N TYR A 101 -8.05 6.31 3.33
CA TYR A 101 -7.13 6.29 4.47
C TYR A 101 -7.52 7.18 5.67
N MET A 102 -8.05 8.37 5.43
CA MET A 102 -8.39 9.30 6.51
C MET A 102 -9.79 9.03 7.09
N SER A 103 -10.81 8.84 6.24
CA SER A 103 -12.19 8.69 6.70
C SER A 103 -12.50 7.31 7.27
N THR A 104 -11.72 6.26 6.96
CA THR A 104 -11.88 4.96 7.65
C THR A 104 -11.38 4.96 9.08
N ARG A 105 -10.50 5.90 9.47
CA ARG A 105 -9.80 5.88 10.76
C ARG A 105 -10.37 6.82 11.81
N TYR A 106 -10.99 7.91 11.39
CA TYR A 106 -11.40 8.98 12.28
C TYR A 106 -12.88 9.30 12.04
N PRO A 107 -13.76 8.99 13.01
CA PRO A 107 -15.20 9.22 12.85
C PRO A 107 -15.57 10.71 12.77
N ASP A 108 -14.66 11.59 13.19
CA ASP A 108 -14.76 13.06 13.13
C ASP A 108 -14.27 13.65 11.79
N VAL A 109 -13.65 12.84 10.92
CA VAL A 109 -13.30 13.26 9.56
C VAL A 109 -14.49 13.01 8.64
N PRO A 110 -15.00 14.02 7.92
CA PRO A 110 -16.07 13.84 6.95
C PRO A 110 -15.66 12.76 5.95
N ASP A 111 -16.50 11.74 5.78
CA ASP A 111 -16.25 10.73 4.77
C ASP A 111 -16.50 11.35 3.37
N PRO A 112 -15.46 11.56 2.54
CA PRO A 112 -15.65 12.14 1.22
C PRO A 112 -16.51 11.25 0.31
N ILE A 113 -16.70 9.99 0.68
CA ILE A 113 -17.51 9.00 -0.03
C ILE A 113 -18.93 8.88 0.57
N GLY A 114 -19.14 9.41 1.77
CA GLY A 114 -20.41 9.40 2.49
C GLY A 114 -20.76 8.08 3.18
N LEU A 115 -20.64 6.94 2.47
CA LEU A 115 -20.90 5.61 3.02
C LEU A 115 -20.00 4.55 2.38
N TYR A 116 -19.34 3.75 3.19
CA TYR A 116 -18.64 2.54 2.75
C TYR A 116 -19.64 1.44 2.39
N THR A 117 -19.70 1.07 1.12
CA THR A 117 -20.56 0.00 0.60
C THR A 117 -19.77 -1.25 0.23
N LYS A 118 -20.49 -2.33 -0.09
CA LYS A 118 -19.89 -3.55 -0.62
C LYS A 118 -19.07 -3.29 -1.89
N GLU A 119 -19.60 -2.48 -2.79
CA GLU A 119 -18.99 -2.14 -4.07
C GLU A 119 -17.67 -1.41 -3.87
N ILE A 120 -17.63 -0.44 -2.94
CA ILE A 120 -16.40 0.29 -2.59
C ILE A 120 -15.36 -0.65 -1.97
N ALA A 121 -15.78 -1.57 -1.09
CA ALA A 121 -14.87 -2.56 -0.51
C ALA A 121 -14.28 -3.50 -1.58
N HIS A 122 -15.10 -3.92 -2.56
CA HIS A 122 -14.64 -4.74 -3.68
C HIS A 122 -13.68 -3.98 -4.60
N GLU A 123 -13.95 -2.70 -4.88
CA GLU A 123 -13.05 -1.82 -5.63
C GLU A 123 -11.71 -1.66 -4.89
N ALA A 124 -11.74 -1.34 -3.59
CA ALA A 124 -10.54 -1.21 -2.78
C ALA A 124 -9.70 -2.50 -2.78
N PHE A 125 -10.35 -3.65 -2.66
CA PHE A 125 -9.68 -4.95 -2.72
C PHE A 125 -9.03 -5.21 -4.08
N ALA A 126 -9.74 -4.92 -5.19
CA ALA A 126 -9.18 -5.03 -6.53
C ALA A 126 -7.95 -4.13 -6.71
N LYS A 127 -8.02 -2.87 -6.24
CA LYS A 127 -6.90 -1.91 -6.31
C LYS A 127 -5.71 -2.32 -5.46
N ALA A 128 -5.93 -2.87 -4.27
CA ALA A 128 -4.85 -3.42 -3.45
C ALA A 128 -4.18 -4.62 -4.12
N LYS A 129 -4.96 -5.52 -4.76
CA LYS A 129 -4.41 -6.64 -5.54
C LYS A 129 -3.58 -6.18 -6.73
N GLU A 130 -4.03 -5.16 -7.47
CA GLU A 130 -3.28 -4.58 -8.59
C GLU A 130 -1.90 -4.07 -8.13
N ILE A 131 -1.85 -3.32 -7.02
CA ILE A 131 -0.60 -2.77 -6.47
C ILE A 131 0.31 -3.89 -5.94
N PHE A 132 -0.25 -4.85 -5.19
CA PHE A 132 0.52 -5.97 -4.67
C PHE A 132 1.11 -6.81 -5.80
N GLY A 133 0.31 -7.16 -6.82
CA GLY A 133 0.78 -7.92 -7.97
C GLY A 133 1.87 -7.19 -8.76
N PHE A 134 1.73 -5.87 -8.94
CA PHE A 134 2.79 -5.04 -9.53
C PHE A 134 4.10 -5.13 -8.75
N VAL A 135 4.04 -4.95 -7.43
CA VAL A 135 5.23 -5.02 -6.58
C VAL A 135 5.84 -6.42 -6.57
N ASP A 136 5.02 -7.45 -6.39
CA ASP A 136 5.48 -8.84 -6.33
C ASP A 136 6.21 -9.21 -7.63
N ASN A 137 5.64 -8.91 -8.79
CA ASN A 137 6.27 -9.13 -10.10
C ASN A 137 7.65 -8.45 -10.26
N LEU A 138 7.87 -7.28 -9.63
CA LEU A 138 9.16 -6.60 -9.67
C LEU A 138 10.21 -7.22 -8.74
N LEU A 139 9.78 -7.99 -7.74
CA LEU A 139 10.64 -8.57 -6.70
C LEU A 139 10.86 -10.08 -6.87
N GLN A 140 10.08 -10.72 -7.75
CA GLN A 140 10.38 -12.08 -8.22
C GLN A 140 11.69 -12.07 -9.05
N PRO A 141 12.54 -13.10 -8.91
CA PRO A 141 13.82 -13.22 -9.61
C PRO A 141 13.69 -13.46 -11.12
#